data_AF-A0A178UGP6-F1
#
_entry.id   AF-A0A178UGP6-F1
#
_cell.length_a   1.000
_cell.length_b   1.000
_cell.length_c   1.000
_cell.angle_alpha   90.00
_cell.angle_beta   90.00
_cell.angle_gamma   90.00
#
_symmetry.space_group_name_H-M   'P 1'
#
loop_
_entity.id
_entity.type
_entity.pdbx_description
1 polymer ?
#
loop_
_entity_poly.entity_id
_entity_poly.type
_entity_poly.pdbx_seq_one_letter_code
_entity_poly.pdbx_strand_id
1 'polypeptide(L)'
;MQRSTTLESAKAMHSTLIQRPKTGSPLLMLSSEKDGCRCNSVYNPEDGRVYEPKSDFSGYRFLGSSGKWFLVVDSRMKLYIIDVFSEKRIELPPLESFKGSLFKILRDGEENVKHMQMADNDPFRDEFPHAAEDLRGRLWVEDKNGNYVVVWQFEKNQFLGFCRTGDDHYREIPTQLEVQRELRGLYDMVLKGYNLYVFATREFIRHLDLSGQDEDGFKDVSEKHRLPMWMPRLTMKERC
;
A
#
# COMPACT_ATOMS: atom_id res chain seq x y z
N MET A 1 -30.63 31.76 39.73
CA MET A 1 -30.17 32.47 38.52
C MET A 1 -29.24 31.56 37.74
N GLN A 2 -29.76 30.97 36.66
CA GLN A 2 -28.99 30.19 35.68
C GLN A 2 -28.15 31.15 34.83
N ARG A 3 -26.92 30.78 34.50
CA ARG A 3 -26.21 31.30 33.32
C ARG A 3 -25.87 30.12 32.42
N SER A 4 -26.69 29.98 31.39
CA SER A 4 -26.42 29.19 30.18
C SER A 4 -25.31 29.89 29.40
N THR A 5 -24.24 29.17 29.07
CA THR A 5 -23.30 29.55 28.02
C THR A 5 -23.39 28.50 26.93
N THR A 6 -24.19 28.80 25.92
CA THR A 6 -24.24 28.10 24.64
C THR A 6 -22.92 28.32 23.90
N LEU A 7 -22.15 27.24 23.71
CA LEU A 7 -21.00 27.24 22.81
C LEU A 7 -21.54 27.00 21.39
N GLU A 8 -21.52 28.04 20.56
CA GLU A 8 -21.90 27.94 19.14
C GLU A 8 -20.97 26.96 18.42
N SER A 9 -21.56 25.89 17.89
CA SER A 9 -20.89 24.95 17.01
C SER A 9 -20.58 25.64 15.67
N ALA A 10 -19.29 25.78 15.36
CA ALA A 10 -18.83 26.31 14.09
C ALA A 10 -19.33 25.40 12.95
N LYS A 11 -20.30 25.89 12.18
CA LYS A 11 -20.76 25.24 10.95
C LYS A 11 -19.64 25.28 9.92
N ALA A 12 -19.19 24.11 9.48
CA ALA A 12 -18.29 23.96 8.34
C ALA A 12 -18.97 24.52 7.07
N MET A 13 -18.28 25.42 6.35
CA MET A 13 -18.77 25.93 5.08
C MET A 13 -18.58 24.87 3.99
N HIS A 14 -19.68 24.34 3.47
CA HIS A 14 -19.69 23.51 2.27
C HIS A 14 -19.32 24.37 1.05
N SER A 15 -18.21 24.05 0.39
CA SER A 15 -17.81 24.65 -0.89
C SER A 15 -17.87 23.57 -1.98
N THR A 16 -18.73 23.79 -2.98
CA THR A 16 -19.01 22.85 -4.08
C THR A 16 -18.01 22.95 -5.24
N LEU A 17 -16.82 23.49 -5.02
CA LEU A 17 -15.83 23.65 -6.08
C LEU A 17 -14.88 22.44 -6.11
N ILE A 18 -15.11 21.54 -7.06
CA ILE A 18 -14.18 20.47 -7.44
C ILE A 18 -12.95 21.13 -8.09
N GLN A 19 -11.99 21.55 -7.27
CA GLN A 19 -10.65 21.83 -7.75
C GLN A 19 -9.90 20.49 -7.78
N ARG A 20 -9.49 20.07 -8.98
CA ARG A 20 -8.62 18.90 -9.14
C ARG A 20 -7.30 19.17 -8.42
N PRO A 21 -6.84 18.31 -7.49
CA PRO A 21 -5.52 18.45 -6.88
C PRO A 21 -4.45 18.47 -7.98
N LYS A 22 -3.59 19.49 -7.99
CA LYS A 22 -2.38 19.53 -8.84
C LYS A 22 -1.31 18.76 -8.08
N THR A 23 -0.71 17.72 -8.70
CA THR A 23 0.49 16.97 -8.21
C THR A 23 0.78 17.19 -6.74
N GLY A 24 -0.06 16.58 -5.90
CA GLY A 24 -0.26 17.06 -4.55
C GLY A 24 -0.02 16.00 -3.49
N SER A 25 0.37 16.49 -2.32
CA SER A 25 0.52 15.71 -1.09
C SER A 25 -0.59 14.65 -0.97
N PRO A 26 -0.26 13.41 -0.56
CA PRO A 26 -1.22 12.32 -0.55
C PRO A 26 -2.44 12.69 0.29
N LEU A 27 -3.63 12.47 -0.28
CA LEU A 27 -4.87 12.68 0.44
C LEU A 27 -4.98 11.68 1.60
N LEU A 28 -5.53 12.13 2.71
CA LEU A 28 -5.71 11.33 3.91
C LEU A 28 -7.18 10.92 4.05
N MET A 29 -7.42 9.61 4.20
CA MET A 29 -8.74 9.11 4.56
C MET A 29 -8.91 9.15 6.07
N LEU A 30 -9.93 9.87 6.53
CA LEU A 30 -10.33 9.95 7.93
C LEU A 30 -11.60 9.12 8.12
N SER A 31 -11.50 8.04 8.88
CA SER A 31 -12.67 7.27 9.32
C SER A 31 -13.08 7.70 10.72
N SER A 32 -14.36 8.06 10.89
CA SER A 32 -14.96 8.28 12.20
C SER A 32 -16.11 7.32 12.41
N GLU A 33 -16.24 6.76 13.60
CA GLU A 33 -17.41 5.99 14.00
C GLU A 33 -18.32 6.87 14.85
N LYS A 34 -19.56 7.06 14.38
CA LYS A 34 -20.60 7.76 15.13
C LYS A 34 -21.90 6.96 15.04
N ASP A 35 -22.49 6.68 16.20
CA ASP A 35 -23.75 5.93 16.32
C ASP A 35 -23.73 4.56 15.61
N GLY A 36 -22.57 3.88 15.61
CA GLY A 36 -22.38 2.59 14.92
C GLY A 36 -22.24 2.69 13.40
N CYS A 37 -22.27 3.90 12.82
CA CYS A 37 -22.02 4.15 11.41
C CYS A 37 -20.58 4.65 11.22
N ARG A 38 -19.84 4.00 10.32
CA ARG A 38 -18.50 4.45 9.92
C ARG A 38 -18.64 5.47 8.79
N CYS A 39 -18.37 6.73 9.09
CA CYS A 39 -18.30 7.79 8.08
C CYS A 39 -16.85 7.96 7.62
N ASN A 40 -16.66 8.06 6.32
CA ASN A 40 -15.36 8.32 5.72
C ASN A 40 -15.34 9.75 5.18
N SER A 41 -14.24 10.46 5.41
CA SER A 41 -14.00 11.81 4.87
C SER A 41 -12.57 11.92 4.38
N VAL A 42 -12.33 12.78 3.38
CA VAL A 42 -11.03 12.93 2.74
C VAL A 42 -10.44 14.28 3.11
N TYR A 43 -9.32 14.28 3.83
CA TYR A 43 -8.57 15.49 4.13
C TYR A 43 -7.54 15.77 3.05
N ASN A 44 -7.56 16.99 2.53
CA ASN A 44 -6.55 17.49 1.61
C ASN A 44 -5.55 18.39 2.38
N PRO A 45 -4.30 17.93 2.56
CA PRO A 45 -3.28 18.75 3.23
C PRO A 45 -2.88 20.00 2.43
N GLU A 46 -3.16 20.06 1.13
CA GLU A 46 -2.77 21.23 0.31
C GLU A 46 -3.62 22.46 0.59
N ASP A 47 -4.92 22.28 0.82
CA ASP A 47 -5.87 23.37 1.05
C ASP A 47 -6.44 23.37 2.48
N GLY A 48 -6.10 22.35 3.28
CA GLY A 48 -6.53 22.19 4.67
C GLY A 48 -8.00 21.81 4.83
N ARG A 49 -8.68 21.35 3.77
CA ARG A 49 -10.12 21.08 3.77
C ARG A 49 -10.42 19.59 3.90
N VAL A 50 -11.62 19.31 4.42
CA VAL A 50 -12.20 17.97 4.51
C VAL A 50 -13.34 17.87 3.50
N TYR A 51 -13.32 16.81 2.70
CA TYR A 51 -14.29 16.52 1.66
C TYR A 51 -15.09 15.27 2.01
N GLU A 52 -16.37 15.28 1.66
CA GLU A 52 -17.21 14.08 1.71
C GLU A 52 -16.99 13.27 0.43
N PRO A 53 -16.70 11.96 0.54
CA PRO A 53 -16.64 11.07 -0.61
C PRO A 53 -18.02 10.92 -1.23
N LYS A 54 -18.06 10.67 -2.55
CA LYS A 54 -19.34 10.47 -3.26
C LYS A 54 -19.96 9.09 -3.05
N SER A 55 -19.18 8.14 -2.57
CA SER A 55 -19.60 6.74 -2.46
C SER A 55 -19.42 6.24 -1.03
N ASP A 56 -20.23 5.26 -0.65
CA ASP A 56 -20.03 4.54 0.60
C ASP A 56 -18.81 3.61 0.46
N PHE A 57 -17.87 3.76 1.39
CA PHE A 57 -16.66 2.96 1.48
C PHE A 57 -16.59 2.14 2.77
N SER A 58 -17.71 1.96 3.47
CA SER A 58 -17.82 1.20 4.73
C SER A 58 -17.31 -0.24 4.64
N GLY A 59 -17.44 -0.88 3.47
CA GLY A 59 -16.96 -2.24 3.20
C GLY A 59 -15.48 -2.35 2.79
N TYR A 60 -14.74 -1.25 2.77
CA TYR A 60 -13.34 -1.23 2.33
C TYR A 60 -12.37 -0.88 3.45
N ARG A 61 -11.21 -1.53 3.42
CA ARG A 61 -10.02 -1.11 4.14
C ARG A 61 -9.05 -0.41 3.20
N PHE A 62 -8.58 0.77 3.61
CA PHE A 62 -7.61 1.56 2.85
C PHE A 62 -6.18 1.10 3.13
N LEU A 63 -5.41 0.89 2.07
CA LEU A 63 -4.03 0.37 2.14
C LEU A 63 -2.99 1.42 1.76
N GLY A 64 -3.34 2.37 0.88
CA GLY A 64 -2.45 3.44 0.44
C GLY A 64 -3.17 4.43 -0.49
N SER A 65 -2.52 5.56 -0.80
CA SER A 65 -3.07 6.59 -1.68
C SER A 65 -2.00 7.17 -2.62
N SER A 66 -2.45 7.67 -3.77
CA SER A 66 -1.65 8.40 -4.76
C SER A 66 -2.53 9.48 -5.40
N GLY A 67 -2.39 10.72 -4.94
CA GLY A 67 -3.28 11.81 -5.31
C GLY A 67 -4.73 11.48 -4.93
N LYS A 68 -5.63 11.47 -5.92
CA LYS A 68 -7.05 11.12 -5.73
C LYS A 68 -7.36 9.62 -5.70
N TRP A 69 -6.38 8.78 -5.99
CA TRP A 69 -6.55 7.34 -6.09
C TRP A 69 -6.20 6.67 -4.77
N PHE A 70 -7.03 5.71 -4.36
CA PHE A 70 -6.82 4.92 -3.15
C PHE A 70 -6.78 3.44 -3.50
N LEU A 71 -5.81 2.73 -2.93
CA LEU A 71 -5.75 1.28 -2.95
C LEU A 71 -6.55 0.77 -1.76
N VAL A 72 -7.53 -0.08 -2.04
CA VAL A 72 -8.43 -0.65 -1.03
C VAL A 72 -8.56 -2.15 -1.16
N VAL A 73 -8.90 -2.82 -0.06
CA VAL A 73 -9.27 -4.23 -0.01
C VAL A 73 -10.66 -4.39 0.61
N ASP A 74 -11.49 -5.28 0.06
CA ASP A 74 -12.78 -5.65 0.65
C ASP A 74 -12.68 -6.83 1.63
N SER A 75 -13.78 -7.20 2.29
CA SER A 75 -13.82 -8.34 3.20
C SER A 75 -13.56 -9.70 2.53
N ARG A 76 -13.57 -9.76 1.19
CA ARG A 76 -13.33 -10.98 0.39
C ARG A 76 -11.91 -11.04 -0.17
N MET A 77 -11.00 -10.25 0.39
CA MET A 77 -9.60 -10.17 -0.03
C MET A 77 -9.41 -9.74 -1.49
N LYS A 78 -10.35 -8.96 -2.04
CA LYS A 78 -10.21 -8.40 -3.38
C LYS A 78 -9.69 -6.98 -3.32
N LEU A 79 -8.70 -6.70 -4.16
CA LEU A 79 -8.03 -5.41 -4.24
C LEU A 79 -8.63 -4.54 -5.35
N TYR A 80 -8.74 -3.25 -5.08
CA TYR A 80 -9.24 -2.26 -6.03
C TYR A 80 -8.44 -0.96 -5.94
N ILE A 81 -8.36 -0.25 -7.07
CA ILE A 81 -7.98 1.17 -7.08
C ILE A 81 -9.24 1.99 -7.32
N ILE A 82 -9.57 2.88 -6.38
CA ILE A 82 -10.78 3.71 -6.43
C ILE A 82 -10.42 5.20 -6.50
N ASP A 83 -11.20 5.97 -7.24
CA ASP A 83 -11.15 7.43 -7.22
C ASP A 83 -12.19 7.94 -6.22
N VAL A 84 -11.76 8.51 -5.09
CA VAL A 84 -12.68 8.88 -3.99
C VAL A 84 -13.65 10.01 -4.31
N PHE A 85 -13.44 10.74 -5.41
CA PHE A 85 -14.32 11.84 -5.85
C PHE A 85 -15.24 11.45 -7.01
N SER A 86 -15.21 10.19 -7.44
CA SER A 86 -16.04 9.65 -8.52
C SER A 86 -16.44 8.20 -8.23
N GLU A 87 -17.23 7.60 -9.12
CA GLU A 87 -17.58 6.17 -9.04
C GLU A 87 -16.57 5.28 -9.79
N LYS A 88 -15.46 5.85 -10.28
CA LYS A 88 -14.48 5.11 -11.06
C LYS A 88 -13.70 4.15 -10.15
N ARG A 89 -13.68 2.88 -10.57
CA ARG A 89 -13.01 1.77 -9.92
C ARG A 89 -12.22 0.96 -10.94
N ILE A 90 -11.05 0.51 -10.55
CA ILE A 90 -10.22 -0.43 -11.30
C ILE A 90 -10.12 -1.69 -10.46
N GLU A 91 -10.56 -2.81 -11.00
CA GLU A 91 -10.38 -4.13 -10.40
C GLU A 91 -8.96 -4.58 -10.62
N LEU A 92 -8.28 -4.96 -9.54
CA LEU A 92 -6.94 -5.54 -9.62
C LEU A 92 -7.05 -7.06 -9.74
N PRO A 93 -5.97 -7.75 -10.18
CA PRO A 93 -5.94 -9.20 -10.20
C PRO A 93 -6.33 -9.81 -8.85
N PRO A 94 -6.95 -11.01 -8.82
CA PRO A 94 -7.20 -11.73 -7.58
C PRO A 94 -5.87 -12.13 -6.94
N LEU A 95 -5.78 -12.20 -5.60
CA LEU A 95 -4.51 -12.56 -4.94
C LEU A 95 -3.99 -13.94 -5.37
N GLU A 96 -4.87 -14.89 -5.70
CA GLU A 96 -4.51 -16.24 -6.20
C GLU A 96 -3.84 -16.23 -7.57
N SER A 97 -3.96 -15.13 -8.32
CA SER A 97 -3.24 -15.00 -9.58
C SER A 97 -1.73 -14.89 -9.37
N PHE A 98 -1.27 -14.67 -8.14
CA PHE A 98 0.13 -14.51 -7.79
C PHE A 98 1.02 -15.61 -8.38
N LYS A 99 1.99 -15.18 -9.20
CA LYS A 99 3.05 -16.00 -9.77
C LYS A 99 4.34 -15.71 -9.03
N GLY A 100 4.64 -16.57 -8.07
CA GLY A 100 5.93 -16.60 -7.38
C GLY A 100 6.72 -17.84 -7.74
N SER A 101 8.03 -17.76 -7.50
CA SER A 101 8.97 -18.88 -7.58
C SER A 101 9.13 -19.58 -6.23
N LEU A 102 8.98 -18.83 -5.12
CA LEU A 102 9.17 -19.36 -3.76
C LEU A 102 7.84 -19.53 -3.02
N PHE A 103 6.84 -18.70 -3.32
CA PHE A 103 5.56 -18.71 -2.62
C PHE A 103 4.39 -18.86 -3.58
N LYS A 104 3.32 -19.49 -3.10
CA LYS A 104 1.99 -19.53 -3.72
C LYS A 104 0.97 -18.92 -2.78
N ILE A 105 -0.08 -18.32 -3.33
CA ILE A 105 -1.24 -17.85 -2.56
C ILE A 105 -2.43 -18.73 -2.87
N LEU A 106 -3.12 -19.16 -1.81
CA LEU A 106 -4.27 -20.05 -1.86
C LEU A 106 -5.44 -19.42 -1.11
N ARG A 107 -6.65 -19.59 -1.65
CA ARG A 107 -7.88 -19.18 -0.98
C ARG A 107 -8.14 -20.07 0.23
N ASP A 108 -8.53 -19.47 1.36
CA ASP A 108 -8.94 -20.16 2.58
C ASP A 108 -10.30 -19.63 3.05
N GLY A 109 -11.38 -20.22 2.51
CA GLY A 109 -12.74 -19.69 2.69
C GLY A 109 -13.00 -18.41 1.87
N GLU A 110 -14.06 -17.66 2.19
CA GLU A 110 -14.42 -16.45 1.44
C GLU A 110 -13.58 -15.22 1.82
N GLU A 111 -13.15 -15.15 3.08
CA GLU A 111 -12.62 -13.93 3.70
C GLU A 111 -11.10 -13.95 3.91
N ASN A 112 -10.45 -15.10 3.68
CA ASN A 112 -9.03 -15.26 3.96
C ASN A 112 -8.25 -15.91 2.81
N VAL A 113 -6.94 -15.73 2.87
CA VAL A 113 -5.97 -16.39 1.99
C VAL A 113 -4.78 -16.90 2.80
N LYS A 114 -4.15 -17.98 2.37
CA LYS A 114 -2.90 -18.50 2.94
C LYS A 114 -1.79 -18.33 1.91
N HIS A 115 -0.57 -18.11 2.38
CA HIS A 115 0.59 -18.34 1.53
C HIS A 115 1.19 -19.72 1.85
N MET A 116 2.04 -20.21 0.96
CA MET A 116 2.73 -21.48 1.13
C MET A 116 4.07 -21.38 0.44
N GLN A 117 5.15 -21.71 1.15
CA GLN A 117 6.48 -21.81 0.56
C GLN A 117 6.59 -23.11 -0.26
N MET A 118 6.90 -23.01 -1.55
CA MET A 118 6.90 -24.16 -2.47
C MET A 118 7.97 -25.21 -2.17
N ALA A 119 9.10 -24.81 -1.57
CA ALA A 119 10.19 -25.72 -1.21
C ALA A 119 9.91 -26.52 0.08
N ASP A 120 8.90 -26.13 0.85
CA ASP A 120 8.52 -26.82 2.08
C ASP A 120 7.45 -27.87 1.74
N ASN A 121 7.87 -29.14 1.62
CA ASN A 121 6.98 -30.28 1.41
C ASN A 121 6.26 -30.70 2.70
N ASP A 122 6.24 -29.86 3.74
CA ASP A 122 5.54 -30.12 4.99
C ASP A 122 4.12 -29.54 4.94
N PRO A 123 3.09 -30.36 4.62
CA PRO A 123 1.70 -29.93 4.61
C PRO A 123 1.17 -29.56 6.01
N PHE A 124 1.97 -29.73 7.08
CA PHE A 124 1.60 -29.43 8.46
C PHE A 124 2.21 -28.14 9.02
N ARG A 125 2.95 -27.36 8.22
CA ARG A 125 3.22 -25.96 8.58
C ARG A 125 1.96 -25.14 8.40
N ASP A 126 1.17 -25.05 9.46
CA ASP A 126 0.04 -24.14 9.58
C ASP A 126 0.55 -22.70 9.53
N GLU A 127 0.68 -22.15 8.32
CA GLU A 127 0.66 -20.70 8.16
C GLU A 127 -0.75 -20.22 8.42
N PHE A 128 -0.88 -19.33 9.41
CA PHE A 128 -2.17 -18.72 9.74
C PHE A 128 -2.73 -18.01 8.51
N PRO A 129 -4.04 -18.19 8.22
CA PRO A 129 -4.69 -17.45 7.15
C PRO A 129 -4.58 -15.95 7.40
N HIS A 130 -4.33 -15.23 6.32
CA HIS A 130 -4.30 -13.78 6.27
C HIS A 130 -5.69 -13.27 5.98
N ALA A 131 -6.15 -12.35 6.82
CA ALA A 131 -7.36 -11.58 6.62
C ALA A 131 -7.01 -10.22 5.99
N ALA A 132 -8.04 -9.44 5.66
CA ALA A 132 -7.86 -8.10 5.07
C ALA A 132 -7.05 -7.17 5.98
N GLU A 133 -7.03 -7.44 7.29
CA GLU A 133 -6.30 -6.73 8.32
C GLU A 133 -4.77 -6.95 8.30
N ASP A 134 -4.30 -8.06 7.73
CA ASP A 134 -2.87 -8.36 7.60
C ASP A 134 -2.24 -7.70 6.37
N LEU A 135 -3.07 -7.30 5.40
CA LEU A 135 -2.60 -6.74 4.15
C LEU A 135 -2.09 -5.30 4.33
N ARG A 136 -0.97 -4.96 3.70
CA ARG A 136 -0.42 -3.61 3.58
C ARG A 136 -0.12 -3.33 2.12
N GLY A 137 -0.27 -2.09 1.70
CA GLY A 137 -0.11 -1.73 0.30
C GLY A 137 0.56 -0.38 0.08
N ARG A 138 1.06 -0.21 -1.14
CA ARG A 138 1.55 1.03 -1.70
C ARG A 138 1.01 1.16 -3.12
N LEU A 139 0.65 2.38 -3.48
CA LEU A 139 0.09 2.72 -4.78
C LEU A 139 0.85 3.92 -5.32
N TRP A 140 1.24 3.82 -6.59
CA TRP A 140 1.75 4.95 -7.35
C TRP A 140 0.96 5.04 -8.65
N VAL A 141 0.38 6.20 -8.93
CA VAL A 141 -0.37 6.48 -10.16
C VAL A 141 0.28 7.65 -10.88
N GLU A 142 0.60 7.49 -12.16
CA GLU A 142 1.15 8.51 -13.03
C GLU A 142 0.03 9.42 -13.57
N ASP A 143 0.17 10.73 -13.36
CA ASP A 143 -0.86 11.71 -13.72
C ASP A 143 -1.15 11.81 -15.23
N LYS A 144 -0.15 11.51 -16.07
CA LYS A 144 -0.22 11.76 -17.52
C LYS A 144 -1.09 10.75 -18.26
N ASN A 145 -0.94 9.47 -17.94
CA ASN A 145 -1.58 8.35 -18.65
C ASN A 145 -2.49 7.51 -17.72
N GLY A 146 -2.43 7.73 -16.40
CA GLY A 146 -3.16 6.92 -15.42
C GLY A 146 -2.56 5.54 -15.20
N ASN A 147 -1.33 5.30 -15.69
CA ASN A 147 -0.59 4.08 -15.38
C ASN A 147 -0.33 4.00 -13.89
N TYR A 148 -0.37 2.80 -13.35
CA TYR A 148 -0.21 2.54 -11.94
C TYR A 148 0.76 1.39 -11.69
N VAL A 149 1.34 1.42 -10.50
CA VAL A 149 2.06 0.31 -9.89
C VAL A 149 1.47 0.09 -8.51
N VAL A 150 1.14 -1.15 -8.21
CA VAL A 150 0.68 -1.59 -6.89
C VAL A 150 1.73 -2.54 -6.34
N VAL A 151 2.12 -2.31 -5.10
CA VAL A 151 2.91 -3.26 -4.31
C VAL A 151 2.16 -3.53 -3.03
N TRP A 152 2.05 -4.80 -2.65
CA TRP A 152 1.39 -5.21 -1.41
C TRP A 152 2.23 -6.27 -0.70
N GLN A 153 1.96 -6.43 0.59
CA GLN A 153 2.53 -7.49 1.42
C GLN A 153 1.55 -7.84 2.53
N PHE A 154 1.67 -9.06 3.06
CA PHE A 154 1.09 -9.36 4.37
C PHE A 154 2.08 -8.98 5.47
N GLU A 155 1.56 -8.60 6.64
CA GLU A 155 2.37 -8.25 7.79
C GLU A 155 3.30 -9.41 8.19
N LYS A 156 4.60 -9.12 8.41
CA LYS A 156 5.65 -10.08 8.82
C LYS A 156 6.04 -11.14 7.77
N ASN A 157 5.61 -11.03 6.52
CA ASN A 157 5.95 -12.01 5.47
C ASN A 157 7.27 -11.70 4.73
N GLN A 158 7.72 -12.72 3.98
CA GLN A 158 9.04 -12.77 3.37
C GLN A 158 9.09 -12.33 1.90
N PHE A 159 8.00 -11.81 1.35
CA PHE A 159 7.91 -11.39 -0.05
C PHE A 159 6.92 -10.22 -0.22
N LEU A 160 7.02 -9.54 -1.37
CA LEU A 160 6.05 -8.56 -1.84
C LEU A 160 5.34 -9.12 -3.08
N GLY A 161 4.07 -8.80 -3.24
CA GLY A 161 3.36 -8.94 -4.51
C GLY A 161 3.28 -7.60 -5.22
N PHE A 162 3.53 -7.58 -6.53
CA PHE A 162 3.33 -6.37 -7.32
C PHE A 162 2.65 -6.62 -8.65
N CYS A 163 1.94 -5.62 -9.14
CA CYS A 163 1.41 -5.57 -10.50
C CYS A 163 1.43 -4.14 -11.03
N ARG A 164 1.35 -4.01 -12.34
CA ARG A 164 1.27 -2.75 -13.07
C ARG A 164 -0.01 -2.71 -13.89
N THR A 165 -0.29 -1.56 -14.47
CA THR A 165 -1.39 -1.42 -15.44
C THR A 165 -1.28 -2.47 -16.55
N GLY A 166 -2.36 -3.22 -16.74
CA GLY A 166 -2.49 -4.24 -17.78
C GLY A 166 -2.00 -5.63 -17.36
N ASP A 167 -1.34 -5.77 -16.20
CA ASP A 167 -1.01 -7.10 -15.67
C ASP A 167 -2.29 -7.81 -15.18
N ASP A 168 -2.41 -9.11 -15.47
CA ASP A 168 -3.50 -9.99 -15.06
C ASP A 168 -3.16 -10.86 -13.84
N HIS A 169 -1.94 -10.70 -13.31
CA HIS A 169 -1.44 -11.38 -12.12
C HIS A 169 -0.49 -10.51 -11.30
N TYR A 170 -0.26 -10.92 -10.04
CA TYR A 170 0.84 -10.39 -9.24
C TYR A 170 2.11 -11.20 -9.45
N ARG A 171 3.26 -10.52 -9.33
CA ARG A 171 4.58 -11.15 -9.36
C ARG A 171 5.26 -11.03 -8.00
N GLU A 172 6.09 -12.02 -7.68
CA GLU A 172 6.85 -12.06 -6.44
C GLU A 172 8.07 -11.14 -6.47
N ILE A 173 8.29 -10.39 -5.39
CA ILE A 173 9.61 -9.83 -5.05
C ILE A 173 10.02 -10.43 -3.71
N PRO A 174 11.01 -11.35 -3.68
CA PRO A 174 11.50 -11.92 -2.43
C PRO A 174 12.11 -10.82 -1.55
N THR A 175 11.95 -10.89 -0.23
CA THR A 175 12.59 -9.94 0.72
C THR A 175 13.53 -10.62 1.69
N GLN A 176 13.54 -11.96 1.76
CA GLN A 176 14.39 -12.72 2.69
C GLN A 176 15.18 -13.81 1.98
N LEU A 177 14.46 -14.78 1.42
CA LEU A 177 15.04 -15.90 0.67
C LEU A 177 15.59 -15.40 -0.66
N GLU A 178 16.72 -15.97 -1.09
CA GLU A 178 17.40 -15.62 -2.35
C GLU A 178 17.81 -14.14 -2.48
N VAL A 179 17.75 -13.37 -1.38
CA VAL A 179 18.21 -11.99 -1.30
C VAL A 179 19.53 -11.93 -0.53
N GLN A 180 20.46 -11.10 -1.02
CA GLN A 180 21.72 -10.79 -0.32
C GLN A 180 21.45 -10.27 1.09
N ARG A 181 22.25 -10.70 2.07
CA ARG A 181 21.98 -10.51 3.50
C ARG A 181 21.72 -9.05 3.87
N GLU A 182 22.48 -8.12 3.29
CA GLU A 182 22.43 -6.67 3.48
C GLU A 182 21.12 -6.06 2.97
N LEU A 183 20.53 -6.65 1.94
CA LEU A 183 19.35 -6.16 1.24
C LEU A 183 18.05 -6.80 1.73
N ARG A 184 18.12 -7.63 2.78
CA ARG A 184 16.96 -8.34 3.34
C ARG A 184 16.03 -7.44 4.14
N GLY A 185 14.75 -7.80 4.12
CA GLY A 185 13.66 -7.16 4.84
C GLY A 185 13.20 -5.85 4.20
N LEU A 186 12.23 -5.23 4.86
CA LEU A 186 11.57 -4.02 4.41
C LEU A 186 11.25 -3.14 5.63
N TYR A 187 11.75 -1.91 5.61
CA TYR A 187 11.25 -0.81 6.44
C TYR A 187 10.26 0.05 5.66
N ASP A 188 10.63 0.48 4.45
CA ASP A 188 9.76 1.27 3.57
C ASP A 188 10.20 1.12 2.10
N MET A 189 9.40 1.67 1.19
CA MET A 189 9.70 1.64 -0.24
C MET A 189 9.21 2.89 -0.97
N VAL A 190 9.95 3.31 -1.98
CA VAL A 190 9.58 4.42 -2.87
C VAL A 190 9.79 4.04 -4.33
N LEU A 191 8.93 4.55 -5.19
CA LEU A 191 8.98 4.33 -6.64
C LEU A 191 9.37 5.62 -7.37
N LYS A 192 10.30 5.51 -8.32
CA LYS A 192 10.64 6.59 -9.27
C LYS A 192 10.66 6.05 -10.69
N GLY A 193 9.67 6.45 -11.50
CA GLY A 193 9.41 5.79 -12.78
C GLY A 193 9.02 4.34 -12.50
N TYR A 194 9.72 3.39 -13.11
CA TYR A 194 9.58 1.96 -12.79
C TYR A 194 10.69 1.43 -11.87
N ASN A 195 11.48 2.31 -11.25
CA ASN A 195 12.53 1.89 -10.31
C ASN A 195 11.97 1.90 -8.88
N LEU A 196 11.92 0.72 -8.26
CA LEU A 196 11.52 0.55 -6.87
C LEU A 196 12.77 0.52 -5.99
N TYR A 197 12.81 1.42 -5.01
CA TYR A 197 13.84 1.49 -3.99
C TYR A 197 13.26 0.98 -2.68
N VAL A 198 13.76 -0.16 -2.22
CA VAL A 198 13.35 -0.81 -0.97
C VAL A 198 14.39 -0.48 0.09
N PHE A 199 13.92 0.11 1.19
CA PHE A 199 14.75 0.37 2.36
C PHE A 199 14.78 -0.89 3.23
N ALA A 200 15.92 -1.57 3.24
CA ALA A 200 16.12 -2.87 3.89
C ALA A 200 16.36 -2.72 5.41
N THR A 201 16.18 -3.81 6.16
CA THR A 201 16.27 -3.77 7.63
C THR A 201 17.69 -3.56 8.16
N ARG A 202 18.70 -3.74 7.30
CA ARG A 202 20.11 -3.48 7.63
C ARG A 202 20.59 -2.13 7.13
N GLU A 203 19.66 -1.21 6.87
CA GLU A 203 19.93 0.18 6.48
C GLU A 203 20.59 0.33 5.09
N PHE A 204 20.37 -0.65 4.20
CA PHE A 204 20.75 -0.57 2.79
C PHE A 204 19.54 -0.27 1.91
N ILE A 205 19.80 0.30 0.74
CA ILE A 205 18.78 0.48 -0.30
C ILE A 205 18.96 -0.62 -1.35
N ARG A 206 17.92 -1.44 -1.51
CA ARG A 206 17.79 -2.38 -2.62
C ARG A 206 17.10 -1.67 -3.78
N HIS A 207 17.69 -1.73 -4.97
CA HIS A 207 17.18 -1.07 -6.17
C HIS A 207 16.73 -2.12 -7.18
N LEU A 208 15.43 -2.10 -7.48
CA LEU A 208 14.77 -3.01 -8.41
C LEU A 208 14.24 -2.22 -9.60
N ASP A 209 14.48 -2.73 -10.80
CA ASP A 209 13.90 -2.22 -12.04
C ASP A 209 12.65 -3.04 -12.39
N LEU A 210 11.48 -2.42 -12.28
CA LEU A 210 10.18 -3.00 -12.58
C LEU A 210 9.74 -2.73 -14.03
N SER A 211 10.59 -2.21 -14.92
CA SER A 211 10.18 -1.89 -16.30
C SER A 211 10.10 -3.10 -17.23
N GLY A 212 10.68 -4.24 -16.82
CA GLY A 212 10.75 -5.46 -17.64
C GLY A 212 9.38 -5.92 -18.14
N GLN A 213 9.31 -6.32 -19.41
CA GLN A 213 8.12 -6.94 -20.01
C GLN A 213 8.21 -8.47 -20.04
N ASP A 214 9.38 -9.04 -19.72
CA ASP A 214 9.64 -10.49 -19.77
C ASP A 214 9.22 -11.23 -18.48
N GLU A 215 9.21 -12.56 -18.53
CA GLU A 215 8.57 -13.49 -17.57
C GLU A 215 8.99 -13.30 -16.09
N ASP A 216 10.20 -12.80 -15.81
CA ASP A 216 10.73 -12.66 -14.43
C ASP A 216 10.33 -11.34 -13.73
N GLY A 217 9.54 -10.48 -14.38
CA GLY A 217 8.77 -9.42 -13.74
C GLY A 217 9.54 -8.19 -13.25
N PHE A 218 10.81 -8.33 -12.84
CA PHE A 218 11.68 -7.25 -12.41
C PHE A 218 13.15 -7.67 -12.48
N LYS A 219 14.06 -6.71 -12.42
CA LYS A 219 15.51 -6.96 -12.35
C LYS A 219 16.10 -6.33 -11.09
N ASP A 220 16.83 -7.12 -10.31
CA ASP A 220 17.62 -6.57 -9.21
C ASP A 220 18.90 -5.91 -9.76
N VAL A 221 19.02 -4.60 -9.57
CA VAL A 221 20.15 -3.79 -10.06
C VAL A 221 21.02 -3.25 -8.91
N SER A 222 20.80 -3.76 -7.70
CA SER A 222 21.50 -3.35 -6.47
C SER A 222 23.00 -3.63 -6.50
N GLU A 223 23.45 -4.60 -7.30
CA GLU A 223 24.88 -4.94 -7.45
C GLU A 223 25.74 -3.73 -7.88
N LYS A 224 25.14 -2.78 -8.60
CA LYS A 224 25.82 -1.59 -9.12
C LYS A 224 25.85 -0.42 -8.12
N HIS A 225 25.05 -0.46 -7.05
CA HIS A 225 24.84 0.69 -6.16
C HIS A 225 24.74 0.24 -4.70
N ARG A 226 25.88 -0.09 -4.10
CA ARG A 226 25.99 -0.21 -2.63
C ARG A 226 25.98 1.20 -2.04
N LEU A 227 24.79 1.74 -1.78
CA LEU A 227 24.64 2.97 -1.01
C LEU A 227 24.40 2.57 0.45
N PRO A 228 25.45 2.44 1.28
CA PRO A 228 25.24 2.45 2.72
C PRO A 228 24.58 3.79 3.05
N MET A 229 23.52 3.78 3.86
CA MET A 229 22.99 5.05 4.34
C MET A 229 24.09 5.79 5.10
N TRP A 230 24.19 7.10 4.90
CA TRP A 230 25.10 7.93 5.68
C TRP A 230 24.68 7.87 7.15
N MET A 231 25.44 7.15 7.97
CA MET A 231 25.31 7.24 9.42
C MET A 231 26.10 8.47 9.88
N PRO A 232 25.48 9.50 10.48
CA PRO A 232 26.24 10.46 11.26
C PRO A 232 26.96 9.67 12.35
N ARG A 233 28.27 9.89 12.48
CA ARG A 233 29.03 9.32 13.60
C ARG A 233 28.53 9.99 14.88
N LEU A 234 27.51 9.41 15.51
CA LEU A 234 27.12 9.81 16.85
C LEU A 234 28.35 9.63 17.73
N THR A 235 28.89 10.76 18.20
CA THR A 235 30.00 10.71 19.14
C THR A 235 29.47 10.17 20.46
N MET A 236 30.30 9.50 21.27
CA MET A 236 29.90 8.89 22.54
C MET A 236 29.20 9.85 23.53
N LYS A 237 29.17 11.16 23.26
CA LYS A 237 28.49 12.17 24.06
C LYS A 237 26.97 12.27 23.83
N GLU A 238 26.43 11.64 22.78
CA GLU A 238 25.01 11.78 22.40
C GLU A 238 24.16 10.55 22.77
N ARG A 239 24.71 9.62 23.56
CA ARG A 239 24.03 8.38 24.01
C ARG A 239 23.60 8.39 25.50
N CYS A 240 23.50 9.56 26.12
CA CYS A 240 23.01 9.68 27.50
C CYS A 240 21.55 10.11 27.54
#